data_AF-A0ABD6E7K8-F1
#
_entry.id   AF-A0ABD6E7K8-F1
#
_cell.length_a   1.000
_cell.length_b   1.000
_cell.length_c   1.000
_cell.angle_alpha   90.00
_cell.angle_beta   90.00
_cell.angle_gamma   90.00
#
_symmetry.space_group_name_H-M   'P 1'
#
loop_
_entity.id
_entity.type
_entity.pdbx_description
1 polymer ?
#
loop_
_entity_poly.entity_id
_entity_poly.type
_entity_poly.pdbx_seq_one_letter_code
_entity_poly.pdbx_strand_id
1 'polypeptide(L)'
;MNGSDTTSGNYIHSCDSSKDKESVKNKGAQLLDVDYTLRICRASSYEEKMLEERGVLFELVTNKGVKYVELTYAELTDLFHGLNEAQKEIDKLLC
;
A
#
# COMPACT_ATOMS: atom_id res chain seq x y z
N MET A 1 16.48 -4.20 74.71
CA MET A 1 16.13 -2.76 74.71
C MET A 1 14.84 -2.60 73.95
N ASN A 2 13.89 -1.87 74.55
CA ASN A 2 12.54 -1.56 74.08
C ASN A 2 12.52 -0.61 72.87
N GLY A 3 11.35 -0.51 72.22
CA GLY A 3 10.89 0.69 71.49
C GLY A 3 10.49 0.40 70.04
N SER A 4 9.26 -0.02 69.71
CA SER A 4 8.06 0.79 69.41
C SER A 4 8.28 2.03 68.53
N ASP A 5 7.71 2.05 67.31
CA ASP A 5 6.82 3.14 66.88
C ASP A 5 6.02 2.82 65.62
N THR A 6 4.87 3.49 65.56
CA THR A 6 3.62 3.15 64.87
C THR A 6 3.23 4.18 63.80
N THR A 7 2.36 3.75 62.88
CA THR A 7 1.27 4.52 62.19
C THR A 7 1.56 5.32 60.91
N SER A 8 0.60 5.15 59.98
CA SER A 8 0.08 6.15 59.03
C SER A 8 0.97 6.48 57.82
N GLY A 9 0.55 6.46 56.57
CA GLY A 9 -0.76 6.39 55.93
C GLY A 9 -0.59 6.89 54.50
N ASN A 10 -1.33 6.37 53.53
CA ASN A 10 -2.01 7.16 52.49
C ASN A 10 -2.67 6.27 51.43
N TYR A 11 -3.96 6.52 51.25
CA TYR A 11 -4.77 6.13 50.11
C TYR A 11 -4.16 6.65 48.80
N ILE A 12 -4.08 5.79 47.79
CA ILE A 12 -4.46 6.17 46.42
C ILE A 12 -5.34 5.04 45.88
N HIS A 13 -6.64 5.33 45.81
CA HIS A 13 -7.56 4.68 44.89
C HIS A 13 -7.30 5.32 43.52
N SER A 14 -6.95 4.55 42.50
CA SER A 14 -7.23 4.97 41.13
C SER A 14 -7.49 3.75 40.27
N CYS A 15 -8.77 3.58 39.95
CA CYS A 15 -9.25 2.77 38.85
C CYS A 15 -9.14 3.65 37.60
N ASP A 16 -8.26 3.30 36.67
CA ASP A 16 -8.34 3.73 35.27
C ASP A 16 -8.09 2.47 34.43
N SER A 17 -9.14 1.83 33.93
CA SER A 17 -9.83 2.20 32.69
C SER A 17 -8.92 2.09 31.48
N SER A 18 -9.34 1.19 30.59
CA SER A 18 -9.11 1.31 29.15
C SER A 18 -7.67 1.03 28.72
N LYS A 19 -7.38 0.38 27.60
CA LYS A 19 -8.11 -0.30 26.53
C LYS A 19 -6.98 -0.71 25.58
N ASP A 20 -7.23 -1.72 24.77
CA ASP A 20 -6.60 -1.85 23.45
C ASP A 20 -5.07 -2.06 23.43
N LYS A 21 -4.62 -3.27 23.75
CA LYS A 21 -3.44 -3.81 23.05
C LYS A 21 -3.86 -4.26 21.65
N GLU A 22 -3.92 -3.24 20.81
CA GLU A 22 -3.51 -3.30 19.41
C GLU A 22 -4.26 -4.32 18.56
N SER A 23 -5.46 -3.95 18.10
CA SER A 23 -5.92 -4.46 16.82
C SER A 23 -4.91 -3.95 15.79
N VAL A 24 -3.94 -4.79 15.41
CA VAL A 24 -3.13 -4.54 14.23
C VAL A 24 -4.12 -4.58 13.06
N LYS A 25 -4.71 -3.42 12.74
CA LYS A 25 -5.46 -3.22 11.51
C LYS A 25 -4.46 -3.58 10.42
N ASN A 26 -4.63 -4.77 9.84
CA ASN A 26 -3.86 -5.22 8.71
C ASN A 26 -4.30 -4.35 7.53
N LYS A 27 -3.81 -3.12 7.50
CA LYS A 27 -4.03 -2.19 6.39
C LYS A 27 -3.45 -2.92 5.19
N GLY A 28 -4.31 -3.24 4.22
CA GLY A 28 -3.89 -3.83 2.96
C GLY A 28 -2.74 -3.03 2.35
N ALA A 29 -2.06 -3.60 1.35
CA ALA A 29 -1.10 -2.82 0.59
C ALA A 29 -1.84 -1.60 0.00
N GLN A 30 -1.35 -0.40 0.29
CA GLN A 30 -1.89 0.85 -0.22
C GLN A 30 -0.89 1.40 -1.22
N LEU A 31 -1.37 1.73 -2.42
CA LEU A 31 -0.60 2.44 -3.43
C LEU A 31 -0.49 3.91 -3.00
N LEU A 32 0.75 4.40 -2.89
CA LEU A 32 1.08 5.74 -2.43
C LEU A 32 1.52 6.64 -3.59
N ASP A 33 2.28 6.07 -4.53
CA ASP A 33 2.77 6.76 -5.71
C ASP A 33 2.97 5.77 -6.87
N VAL A 34 2.96 6.30 -8.09
CA VAL A 34 3.18 5.57 -9.34
C VAL A 34 4.10 6.38 -10.23
N ASP A 35 5.29 5.84 -10.50
CA ASP A 35 6.17 6.36 -11.54
C ASP A 35 6.26 5.35 -12.70
N TYR A 36 6.63 5.81 -13.89
CA TYR A 36 6.76 4.96 -15.06
C TYR A 36 7.89 5.38 -16.00
N THR A 37 8.52 4.39 -16.62
CA THR A 37 9.51 4.59 -17.68
C THR A 37 9.08 3.84 -18.94
N LEU A 38 8.95 4.57 -20.05
CA LEU A 38 8.74 3.98 -21.37
C LEU A 38 10.03 3.33 -21.86
N ARG A 39 9.98 2.05 -22.22
CA ARG A 39 11.11 1.29 -22.77
C ARG A 39 10.85 0.97 -24.24
N ILE A 40 11.76 1.44 -25.09
CA ILE A 40 11.78 1.11 -26.51
C ILE A 40 13.03 0.24 -26.71
N CYS A 41 12.84 -1.07 -26.82
CA CYS A 41 13.94 -1.96 -27.19
C CYS A 41 14.19 -1.86 -28.71
N ARG A 42 15.47 -1.88 -29.09
CA ARG A 42 15.88 -1.78 -30.49
C ARG A 42 15.85 -3.19 -31.10
N ALA A 43 14.85 -3.45 -31.93
CA ALA A 43 14.72 -4.73 -32.63
C ALA A 43 16.01 -5.08 -33.39
N SER A 44 16.50 -6.29 -33.19
CA SER A 44 17.73 -6.79 -33.82
C SER A 44 17.56 -7.11 -35.32
N SER A 45 16.33 -7.11 -35.85
CA SER A 45 16.02 -7.36 -37.26
C SER A 45 14.71 -6.66 -37.68
N TYR A 46 14.68 -6.20 -38.94
CA TYR A 46 13.77 -5.18 -39.45
C TYR A 46 12.30 -5.62 -39.67
N GLU A 47 11.97 -6.92 -39.76
CA GLU A 47 10.72 -7.32 -40.42
C GLU A 47 9.57 -7.89 -39.57
N GLU A 48 9.70 -8.13 -38.25
CA GLU A 48 8.53 -8.69 -37.51
C GLU A 48 8.37 -8.28 -36.03
N LYS A 49 9.29 -7.49 -35.44
CA LYS A 49 9.37 -7.31 -33.96
C LYS A 49 9.21 -5.89 -33.42
N MET A 50 8.77 -4.94 -34.25
CA MET A 50 8.72 -3.52 -33.87
C MET A 50 7.65 -3.17 -32.80
N LEU A 51 6.67 -4.04 -32.58
CA LEU A 51 5.56 -3.83 -31.62
C LEU A 51 5.71 -4.64 -30.31
N GLU A 52 6.24 -5.86 -30.37
CA GLU A 52 6.39 -6.74 -29.19
C GLU A 52 7.46 -6.26 -28.20
N GLU A 53 8.36 -5.39 -28.64
CA GLU A 53 9.53 -4.94 -27.87
C GLU A 53 9.33 -3.57 -27.17
N ARG A 54 8.08 -3.10 -27.08
CA ARG A 54 7.71 -1.86 -26.36
C ARG A 54 7.01 -2.20 -25.06
N GLY A 55 7.63 -1.82 -23.96
CA GLY A 55 7.11 -2.05 -22.61
C GLY A 55 7.14 -0.79 -21.77
N VAL A 56 6.35 -0.78 -20.71
CA VAL A 56 6.39 0.28 -19.69
C VAL A 56 6.77 -0.37 -18.36
N LEU A 57 7.85 0.11 -17.77
CA LEU A 57 8.22 -0.26 -16.41
C LEU A 57 7.53 0.69 -15.44
N PHE A 58 6.64 0.16 -14.61
CA PHE A 58 6.05 0.88 -13.49
C PHE A 58 6.88 0.68 -12.23
N GLU A 59 7.07 1.77 -11.50
CA GLU A 59 7.49 1.78 -10.10
C GLU A 59 6.27 2.08 -9.24
N LEU A 60 5.77 1.07 -8.53
CA LEU A 60 4.62 1.17 -7.63
C LEU A 60 5.12 1.35 -6.21
N VAL A 61 5.03 2.58 -5.69
CA VAL A 61 5.40 2.87 -4.31
C VAL A 61 4.21 2.54 -3.43
N THR A 62 4.40 1.59 -2.50
CA THR A 62 3.35 1.19 -1.55
C THR A 62 3.78 1.42 -0.12
N ASN A 63 2.82 1.41 0.81
CA ASN A 63 3.11 1.39 2.25
C ASN A 63 3.86 0.12 2.72
N LYS A 64 4.05 -0.88 1.85
CA LYS A 64 4.84 -2.09 2.08
C LYS A 64 6.17 -2.10 1.31
N GLY A 65 6.54 -0.98 0.69
CA GLY A 65 7.74 -0.85 -0.14
C GLY A 65 7.43 -0.67 -1.63
N VAL A 66 8.49 -0.61 -2.42
CA VAL A 66 8.44 -0.38 -3.87
C VAL A 66 8.29 -1.71 -4.61
N LYS A 67 7.46 -1.75 -5.65
CA LYS A 67 7.33 -2.88 -6.57
C LYS A 67 7.52 -2.44 -8.01
N TYR A 68 8.30 -3.20 -8.76
CA TYR A 68 8.53 -2.98 -10.19
C TYR A 68 7.71 -3.96 -11.01
N VAL A 69 6.99 -3.45 -12.02
CA VAL A 69 6.20 -4.28 -12.94
C VAL A 69 6.42 -3.76 -14.35
N GLU A 70 6.81 -4.64 -15.26
CA GLU A 70 6.91 -4.32 -16.68
C GLU A 70 5.67 -4.83 -17.40
N LEU A 71 5.01 -3.95 -18.14
CA LEU A 71 3.80 -4.26 -18.88
C LEU A 71 4.01 -4.03 -20.38
N THR A 72 3.52 -4.98 -21.17
CA THR A 72 3.39 -4.84 -22.62
C THR A 72 2.24 -3.88 -22.97
N TYR A 73 2.17 -3.48 -24.24
CA TYR A 73 1.05 -2.67 -24.74
C TYR A 73 -0.32 -3.33 -24.53
N ALA A 74 -0.42 -4.65 -24.71
CA ALA A 74 -1.68 -5.37 -24.51
C ALA A 74 -2.10 -5.33 -23.03
N GLU A 75 -1.19 -5.64 -22.11
CA GLU A 75 -1.45 -5.63 -20.67
C GLU A 75 -1.77 -4.22 -20.14
N LEU A 76 -1.13 -3.19 -20.69
CA LEU A 76 -1.47 -1.79 -20.42
C LEU A 76 -2.89 -1.45 -20.84
N THR A 77 -3.29 -1.90 -22.03
CA THR A 77 -4.64 -1.66 -22.55
C THR A 77 -5.68 -2.31 -21.63
N ASP A 78 -5.43 -3.55 -21.22
CA ASP A 78 -6.31 -4.27 -20.28
C ASP A 78 -6.35 -3.60 -18.91
N LEU A 79 -5.21 -3.14 -18.39
CA LEU A 79 -5.12 -2.41 -17.13
C LEU A 79 -5.98 -1.14 -17.16
N PHE A 80 -5.82 -0.30 -18.18
CA PHE A 80 -6.60 0.94 -18.29
C PHE A 80 -8.09 0.68 -18.48
N HIS A 81 -8.45 -0.36 -19.23
CA HIS A 81 -9.84 -0.78 -19.35
C HIS A 81 -10.42 -1.18 -18.00
N GLY A 82 -9.72 -2.03 -17.23
CA GLY A 82 -10.14 -2.45 -15.91
C GLY A 82 -10.27 -1.30 -14.91
N LEU A 83 -9.32 -0.34 -14.91
CA LEU A 83 -9.39 0.85 -14.07
C LEU A 83 -10.59 1.74 -14.42
N ASN A 84 -10.90 1.89 -15.71
CA ASN A 84 -12.04 2.65 -16.17
C ASN A 84 -13.38 2.00 -15.76
N GLU A 85 -13.51 0.69 -15.86
CA GLU A 85 -14.71 -0.01 -15.38
C GLU A 85 -14.84 0.10 -13.85
N ALA A 86 -13.74 -0.02 -13.10
CA ALA A 86 -13.76 0.18 -11.65
C ALA A 86 -14.19 1.61 -11.27
N GLN A 87 -13.71 2.63 -12.01
CA GLN A 87 -14.12 4.02 -11.80
C GLN A 87 -15.62 4.20 -12.02
N LYS A 88 -16.19 3.62 -13.09
CA LYS A 88 -17.63 3.69 -13.35
C LYS A 88 -18.46 3.09 -12.22
N GLU A 89 -18.03 1.97 -11.65
CA GLU A 89 -18.73 1.36 -10.52
C GLU A 89 -18.62 2.21 -9.25
N ILE A 90 -17.47 2.85 -9.00
CA ILE A 90 -17.32 3.80 -7.90
C ILE A 90 -18.24 5.02 -8.10
N ASP A 91 -18.29 5.58 -9.31
CA ASP A 91 -19.12 6.74 -9.63
C ASP A 91 -20.61 6.45 -9.43
N LYS A 92 -21.07 5.25 -9.80
CA LYS A 92 -22.44 4.79 -9.54
C LYS A 92 -22.79 4.73 -8.05
N LEU A 93 -21.82 4.45 -7.18
CA LEU A 93 -22.04 4.39 -5.73
C LEU A 93 -22.05 5.79 -5.08
N LEU A 94 -21.43 6.77 -5.74
CA LEU A 94 -21.32 8.14 -5.23
C LEU A 94 -22.41 9.08 -5.78
N CYS A 95 -23.18 8.65 -6.79
CA CYS A 95 -24.33 9.36 -7.37
C CYS A 95 -25.66 8.84 -6.83
#